data_AF-B1I332-F1
#
_entry.id   AF-B1I332-F1
#
_cell.length_a   1.000
_cell.length_b   1.000
_cell.length_c   1.000
_cell.angle_alpha   90.00
_cell.angle_beta   90.00
_cell.angle_gamma   90.00
#
_symmetry.space_group_name_H-M   'P 1'
#
loop_
_entity.id
_entity.type
_entity.pdbx_description
1 polymer ?
#
loop_
_entity_poly.entity_id
_entity_poly.type
_entity_poly.pdbx_seq_one_letter_code
_entity_poly.pdbx_strand_id
1 'polypeptide(L)'
;MTTTMRKMMLMGIGALSLTRDRAEQLVKELTEKGDVNQAEAKSFVSELVRRGEQERQAMKKAIRGEMMKLREDMGVLSKRDFARVEARLKRIEEHLNLPAAVTDEPEQQARLENNQPT
;
A
#
# COMPACT_ATOMS: atom_id res chain seq x y z
N MET A 1 13.62 33.35 8.91
CA MET A 1 13.94 33.08 7.49
C MET A 1 14.53 31.67 7.25
N THR A 2 15.18 31.05 8.23
CA THR A 2 15.84 29.73 8.08
C THR A 2 14.88 28.52 7.93
N THR A 3 13.67 28.59 8.48
CA THR A 3 12.65 27.54 8.39
C THR A 3 12.14 27.29 6.97
N THR A 4 12.09 28.33 6.13
CA THR A 4 11.62 28.21 4.74
C THR A 4 12.65 27.49 3.87
N MET A 5 13.94 27.78 4.06
CA MET A 5 15.03 27.16 3.31
C MET A 5 15.15 25.66 3.63
N ARG A 6 15.00 25.28 4.91
CA ARG A 6 14.91 23.88 5.33
C ARG A 6 13.73 23.15 4.69
N LYS A 7 12.55 23.79 4.63
CA LYS A 7 11.36 23.22 3.99
C LYS A 7 11.57 23.01 2.47
N MET A 8 12.24 23.95 1.79
CA MET A 8 12.56 23.79 0.36
C MET A 8 13.54 22.64 0.10
N MET A 9 14.57 22.50 0.94
CA MET A 9 15.52 21.38 0.83
C MET A 9 14.83 20.02 1.03
N LEU A 10 13.92 19.93 2.01
CA LEU A 10 13.10 18.73 2.25
C LEU A 10 12.14 18.42 1.10
N MET A 11 11.60 19.45 0.44
CA MET A 11 10.81 19.27 -0.78
C MET A 11 11.65 18.74 -1.94
N GLY A 12 12.91 19.17 -2.07
CA GLY A 12 13.84 18.67 -3.10
C GLY A 12 14.22 17.20 -2.93
N ILE A 13 14.26 16.71 -1.68
CA ILE A 13 14.47 15.28 -1.37
C ILE A 13 13.16 14.49 -1.50
N GLY A 14 12.01 15.19 -1.48
CA GLY A 14 10.68 14.61 -1.51
C GLY A 14 10.26 14.11 -0.13
N ALA A 15 9.13 14.61 0.38
CA ALA A 15 8.59 14.22 1.69
C ALA A 15 8.31 12.71 1.84
N LEU A 16 8.19 11.99 0.71
CA LEU A 16 7.99 10.55 0.66
C LEU A 16 9.31 9.74 0.60
N SER A 17 10.43 10.38 0.28
CA SER A 17 11.74 9.73 0.09
C SER A 17 12.68 9.92 1.29
N LEU A 18 12.15 10.43 2.41
CA LEU A 18 12.92 10.60 3.64
C LEU A 18 13.21 9.22 4.26
N THR A 19 14.33 8.63 3.86
CA THR A 19 14.86 7.38 4.41
C THR A 19 15.84 7.66 5.55
N ARG A 20 16.21 6.62 6.31
CA ARG A 20 17.19 6.72 7.39
C ARG A 20 18.52 7.33 6.92
N ASP A 21 19.01 6.91 5.76
CA ASP A 21 20.28 7.42 5.20
C ASP A 21 20.18 8.91 4.83
N ARG A 22 19.04 9.34 4.27
CA ARG A 22 18.79 10.75 3.94
C ARG A 22 18.60 11.60 5.19
N ALA A 23 17.99 11.05 6.23
CA ALA A 23 17.87 11.69 7.53
C ALA A 23 19.26 11.93 8.17
N GLU A 24 20.17 10.96 8.08
CA GLU A 24 21.54 11.10 8.58
C GLU A 24 22.35 12.15 7.80
N GLN A 25 22.20 12.21 6.47
CA GLN A 25 22.79 13.27 5.64
C GLN A 25 22.27 14.66 6.05
N LEU A 26 20.95 14.81 6.24
CA LEU A 26 20.34 16.06 6.69
C LEU A 26 20.89 16.52 8.04
N VAL A 27 21.06 15.61 9.00
CA VAL A 27 21.67 15.93 10.30
C VAL A 27 23.10 16.45 10.10
N LYS A 28 23.90 15.77 9.27
CA LYS A 28 25.28 16.18 8.97
C LYS A 28 25.34 17.58 8.37
N GLU A 29 24.56 17.85 7.33
CA GLU A 29 24.55 19.16 6.67
C GLU A 29 24.09 20.29 7.59
N LEU A 30 23.10 20.04 8.45
CA LEU A 30 22.61 21.02 9.41
C LEU A 30 23.63 21.33 10.50
N THR A 31 24.45 20.35 10.88
CA THR A 31 25.52 20.52 11.86
C THR A 31 26.75 21.19 11.24
N GLU A 32 27.12 20.82 10.00
CA GLU A 32 28.26 21.37 9.24
C GLU A 32 28.05 22.85 8.87
N LYS A 33 26.82 23.25 8.54
CA LYS A 33 26.49 24.66 8.29
C LYS A 33 26.51 25.53 9.55
N GLY A 34 26.70 24.94 10.74
CA GLY A 34 26.65 25.64 12.02
C GLY A 34 25.25 26.13 12.41
N ASP A 35 24.22 25.67 11.68
CA ASP A 35 22.83 26.14 11.80
C ASP A 35 22.14 25.64 13.07
N VAL A 36 22.58 24.51 13.60
CA VAL A 36 22.04 23.83 14.80
C VAL A 36 23.07 22.85 15.37
N ASN A 37 23.01 22.60 16.68
CA ASN A 37 23.84 21.58 17.32
C ASN A 37 23.39 20.16 16.89
N GLN A 38 24.32 19.19 16.92
CA GLN A 38 24.08 17.80 16.51
C GLN A 38 22.85 17.15 17.18
N ALA A 39 22.61 17.44 18.47
CA ALA A 39 21.46 16.95 19.23
C ALA A 39 20.14 17.57 18.74
N GLU A 40 20.10 18.88 18.49
CA GLU A 40 18.93 19.55 17.93
C GLU A 40 18.62 19.08 16.51
N ALA A 41 19.64 18.92 15.67
CA ALA A 41 19.49 18.41 14.31
C ALA A 41 18.91 17.00 14.30
N LYS A 42 19.41 16.09 15.16
CA LYS A 42 18.85 14.74 15.31
C LYS A 42 17.40 14.76 15.79
N SER A 43 17.08 15.59 16.79
CA SER A 43 15.72 15.69 17.32
C SER A 43 14.74 16.19 16.26
N PHE A 44 15.12 17.23 15.52
CA PHE A 44 14.30 17.81 14.47
C PHE A 44 14.01 16.82 13.34
N VAL A 45 15.04 16.13 12.85
CA VAL A 45 14.88 15.13 11.79
C VAL A 45 14.07 13.93 12.29
N SER A 46 14.27 13.50 13.53
CA SER A 46 13.46 12.44 14.16
C SER A 46 11.97 12.82 14.24
N GLU A 47 11.65 14.04 14.65
CA GLU A 47 10.26 14.52 14.68
C GLU A 47 9.65 14.55 13.28
N LEU A 48 10.41 15.01 12.27
CA LEU A 48 9.94 15.03 10.88
C LEU A 48 9.63 13.63 10.36
N VAL A 49 10.52 12.66 10.60
CA VAL A 49 10.30 11.25 10.21
C VAL A 49 9.04 10.72 10.89
N ARG A 50 8.90 10.95 12.21
CA ARG A 50 7.74 10.49 12.98
C ARG A 50 6.43 11.08 12.46
N ARG A 51 6.39 12.40 12.21
CA ARG A 51 5.21 13.07 11.64
C ARG A 51 4.91 12.56 10.23
N GLY A 52 5.93 12.38 9.39
CA GLY A 52 5.78 11.81 8.05
C GLY A 52 5.19 10.41 8.07
N GLU A 53 5.62 9.54 8.99
CA GLU A 53 5.03 8.20 9.16
C GLU A 53 3.57 8.26 9.60
N GLN A 54 3.23 9.15 10.53
CA GLN A 54 1.85 9.34 10.97
C GLN A 54 0.93 9.82 9.84
N GLU A 55 1.36 10.83 9.08
CA GLU A 55 0.59 11.30 7.91
C GLU A 55 0.49 10.22 6.83
N ARG A 56 1.57 9.46 6.58
CA ARG A 56 1.53 8.36 5.63
C ARG A 56 0.54 7.28 6.04
N GLN A 57 0.41 6.99 7.33
CA GLN A 57 -0.61 6.07 7.82
C GLN A 57 -2.02 6.64 7.69
N ALA A 58 -2.24 7.90 8.01
CA ALA A 58 -3.54 8.56 7.84
C ALA A 58 -3.96 8.55 6.36
N MET A 59 -3.05 8.90 5.46
CA MET A 59 -3.26 8.84 4.01
C MET A 59 -3.54 7.41 3.53
N LYS A 60 -2.80 6.40 4.01
CA LYS A 60 -3.11 4.99 3.70
C LYS A 60 -4.50 4.58 4.17
N LYS A 61 -4.95 5.04 5.34
CA LYS A 61 -6.31 4.77 5.84
C LYS A 61 -7.36 5.47 4.98
N ALA A 62 -7.15 6.73 4.62
CA ALA A 62 -8.04 7.47 3.73
C ALA A 62 -8.16 6.77 2.36
N ILE A 63 -7.03 6.42 1.74
CA ILE A 63 -7.01 5.69 0.47
C ILE A 63 -7.71 4.34 0.59
N ARG A 64 -7.48 3.56 1.66
CA ARG A 64 -8.20 2.29 1.88
C ARG A 64 -9.70 2.49 2.04
N GLY A 65 -10.12 3.54 2.75
CA GLY A 65 -11.53 3.89 2.93
C GLY A 65 -12.19 4.26 1.61
N GLU A 66 -11.57 5.14 0.83
CA GLU A 66 -12.03 5.50 -0.51
C GLU A 66 -12.03 4.29 -1.46
N MET A 67 -11.00 3.45 -1.43
CA MET A 67 -10.95 2.19 -2.18
C MET A 67 -12.02 1.18 -1.74
N MET A 68 -12.50 1.25 -0.50
CA MET A 68 -13.56 0.38 0.00
C MET A 68 -14.92 0.90 -0.45
N LYS A 69 -15.17 2.22 -0.40
CA LYS A 69 -16.37 2.85 -0.96
C LYS A 69 -16.46 2.63 -2.47
N LEU A 70 -15.37 2.87 -3.20
CA LEU A 70 -15.32 2.65 -4.65
C LEU A 70 -15.57 1.18 -5.01
N ARG A 71 -15.19 0.26 -4.11
CA ARG A 71 -15.42 -1.19 -4.27
C ARG A 71 -16.87 -1.57 -4.00
N GLU A 72 -17.53 -0.93 -3.03
CA GLU A 72 -18.97 -1.06 -2.81
C GLU A 72 -19.76 -0.47 -3.99
N ASP A 73 -19.39 0.73 -4.47
CA ASP A 73 -20.08 1.42 -5.56
C ASP A 73 -19.90 0.74 -6.92
N MET A 74 -18.73 0.15 -7.19
CA MET A 74 -18.46 -0.59 -8.43
C MET A 74 -18.82 -2.09 -8.35
N GLY A 75 -19.35 -2.56 -7.21
CA GLY A 75 -19.74 -3.97 -7.04
C GLY A 75 -18.58 -4.98 -7.08
N VAL A 76 -17.33 -4.54 -6.87
CA VAL A 76 -16.15 -5.40 -6.98
C VAL A 76 -15.98 -6.20 -5.69
N LEU A 77 -16.63 -7.36 -5.60
CA LEU A 77 -16.53 -8.24 -4.43
C LEU A 77 -15.08 -8.67 -4.17
N SER A 78 -14.63 -8.63 -2.91
CA SER A 78 -13.32 -9.20 -2.56
C SER A 78 -13.34 -10.72 -2.70
N LYS A 79 -12.18 -11.35 -2.92
CA LYS A 79 -12.05 -12.82 -2.93
C LYS A 79 -12.68 -13.47 -1.69
N ARG A 80 -12.63 -12.79 -0.53
CA ARG A 80 -13.24 -13.26 0.72
C ARG A 80 -14.76 -13.22 0.68
N ASP A 81 -15.33 -12.18 0.06
CA ASP A 81 -16.78 -12.06 -0.07
C ASP A 81 -17.32 -13.09 -1.08
N PHE A 82 -16.58 -13.34 -2.16
CA PHE A 82 -16.87 -14.41 -3.12
C PHE A 82 -16.86 -15.79 -2.44
N ALA A 83 -15.78 -16.12 -1.70
CA ALA A 83 -15.69 -17.39 -0.96
C ALA A 83 -16.81 -17.56 0.08
N ARG A 84 -17.28 -16.47 0.70
CA ARG A 84 -18.43 -16.51 1.62
C ARG A 84 -19.73 -16.79 0.88
N VAL A 85 -19.91 -16.24 -0.32
CA VAL A 85 -21.08 -16.51 -1.16
C VAL A 85 -21.06 -17.97 -1.63
N GLU A 86 -19.92 -18.45 -2.10
CA GLU A 86 -19.70 -19.84 -2.54
C GLU A 86 -19.97 -20.85 -1.41
N ALA A 87 -19.45 -20.61 -0.20
CA ALA A 87 -19.72 -21.47 0.95
C ALA A 87 -21.20 -21.50 1.36
N ARG A 88 -21.92 -20.38 1.17
CA ARG A 88 -23.37 -20.34 1.41
C ARG A 88 -24.12 -21.08 0.32
N LEU A 89 -23.71 -20.93 -0.94
CA LEU A 89 -24.30 -21.61 -2.08
C LEU A 89 -24.16 -23.12 -1.94
N LYS A 90 -22.95 -23.59 -1.63
CA LYS A 90 -22.66 -25.01 -1.41
C LYS A 90 -23.52 -25.64 -0.31
N ARG A 91 -23.73 -24.95 0.81
CA ARG A 91 -24.63 -25.43 1.88
C ARG A 91 -26.08 -25.53 1.44
N ILE A 92 -26.54 -24.59 0.60
CA ILE A 92 -27.90 -24.60 0.07
C ILE A 92 -28.06 -25.74 -0.95
N GLU A 93 -27.07 -25.95 -1.81
CA GLU A 93 -27.03 -27.06 -2.78
C GLU A 93 -27.04 -28.43 -2.07
N GLU A 94 -26.27 -28.58 -1.00
CA GLU A 94 -26.26 -29.78 -0.15
C GLU A 94 -27.64 -30.03 0.50
N HIS A 95 -28.31 -28.99 0.99
CA HIS A 95 -29.65 -29.11 1.59
C HIS A 95 -30.75 -29.41 0.57
N LEU A 96 -30.58 -28.99 -0.68
CA LEU A 96 -31.53 -29.24 -1.77
C LEU A 96 -31.20 -30.52 -2.55
N ASN A 97 -30.16 -31.26 -2.15
CA ASN A 97 -29.67 -32.47 -2.81
C ASN A 97 -29.45 -32.29 -4.32
N LEU A 98 -29.05 -31.06 -4.71
CA LEU A 98 -28.71 -30.73 -6.09
C LEU A 98 -27.34 -31.37 -6.39
N PRO A 99 -27.17 -32.10 -7.51
CA PRO A 99 -25.84 -32.50 -7.94
C PRO A 99 -25.01 -31.24 -8.14
N ALA A 100 -23.82 -31.20 -7.52
CA ALA A 100 -22.89 -30.07 -7.65
C ALA A 100 -22.76 -29.72 -9.13
N ALA A 101 -23.18 -28.49 -9.49
CA ALA A 101 -23.12 -28.06 -10.88
C ALA A 101 -21.67 -28.14 -11.34
N VAL A 102 -21.45 -28.93 -12.38
CA VAL A 102 -20.16 -29.08 -13.07
C VAL A 102 -19.67 -27.70 -13.49
N THR A 103 -18.63 -27.19 -12.85
CA THR A 103 -17.82 -26.09 -13.40
C THR A 103 -16.43 -26.05 -12.76
N ASP A 104 -15.79 -27.22 -12.67
CA ASP A 104 -14.34 -27.32 -12.70
C ASP A 104 -13.93 -27.62 -14.16
N GLU A 105 -13.92 -26.62 -15.04
CA GLU A 105 -13.14 -26.72 -16.28
C GLU A 105 -12.09 -25.61 -16.33
N PRO A 106 -10.81 -25.93 -16.07
CA PRO A 106 -9.70 -25.06 -16.41
C PRO A 106 -9.46 -25.15 -17.92
N GLU A 107 -10.22 -24.41 -18.72
CA GLU A 107 -10.08 -24.32 -20.20
C GLU A 107 -8.71 -23.81 -20.68
N GLN A 108 -7.77 -23.48 -19.79
CA GLN A 108 -6.47 -22.88 -20.17
C GLN A 108 -5.33 -23.89 -20.30
N GLN A 109 -5.46 -25.13 -19.82
CA GLN A 109 -4.35 -26.10 -19.88
C GLN A 109 -4.29 -26.92 -21.18
N ALA A 110 -5.41 -27.05 -21.91
CA ALA A 110 -5.47 -27.87 -23.12
C ALA A 110 -5.00 -27.18 -24.42
N ARG A 111 -4.67 -25.87 -24.39
CA ARG A 111 -4.27 -25.12 -25.61
C ARG A 111 -2.76 -25.08 -25.88
N LEU A 112 -1.91 -25.51 -24.95
CA LEU A 112 -0.45 -25.42 -25.11
C LEU A 112 0.23 -26.69 -25.63
N GLU A 113 -0.46 -27.82 -25.71
CA GLU A 113 0.16 -29.10 -26.14
C GLU A 113 0.05 -29.37 -27.65
N ASN A 114 -0.79 -28.63 -28.39
CA ASN A 114 -1.14 -28.97 -29.78
C ASN A 114 -0.51 -28.07 -30.87
N ASN A 115 0.60 -27.38 -30.57
CA ASN A 115 1.30 -26.54 -31.55
C ASN A 115 2.82 -26.74 -31.60
N GLN A 116 3.30 -27.98 -31.51
CA GLN A 116 4.57 -28.32 -32.15
C GLN A 116 4.28 -28.94 -33.52
N PRO A 117 4.65 -28.25 -34.62
CA PRO A 117 4.51 -28.80 -35.96
C PRO A 117 5.57 -29.87 -36.20
N THR A 118 5.18 -30.91 -36.95
CA THR A 118 6.09 -31.89 -37.58
C THR A 118 7.08 -31.20 -38.51
#